data_AF-A0A7S3IKR0-F1
#
_entry.id   AF-A0A7S3IKR0-F1
#
_cell.length_a   1.000
_cell.length_b   1.000
_cell.length_c   1.000
_cell.angle_alpha   90.00
_cell.angle_beta   90.00
_cell.angle_gamma   90.00
#
_symmetry.space_group_name_H-M   'P 1'
#
loop_
_entity.id
_entity.type
_entity.pdbx_description
1 polymer ?
#
loop_
_entity_poly.entity_id
_entity_poly.type
_entity_poly.pdbx_seq_one_letter_code
_entity_poly.pdbx_strand_id
1 'polypeptide(L)'
;MVKEDEEGTAVYDFEQTPKISTYLYAICAGDYAIVEDYDPMHYPQRVFIRKSLKENLDYELVFDTTKTTIDLYQKTVGQRYPFSKVDHVMCPDYKYGAMENVGCITYNDARICLSKNLSKPILTWLVVVIQ
;
A
#
# COMPACT_ATOMS: atom_id res chain seq x y z
N MET A 1 10.47 -2.06 -14.50
CA MET A 1 10.01 -1.70 -15.88
C MET A 1 8.86 -2.63 -16.25
N VAL A 2 7.86 -2.14 -16.99
CA VAL A 2 6.79 -2.99 -17.53
C VAL A 2 7.15 -3.37 -18.96
N LYS A 3 7.16 -4.65 -19.27
CA LYS A 3 7.22 -5.17 -20.64
C LYS A 3 5.91 -5.85 -20.95
N GLU A 4 5.23 -5.40 -21.97
CA GLU A 4 4.05 -6.08 -22.50
C GLU A 4 4.50 -7.03 -23.61
N ASP A 5 4.03 -8.28 -23.58
CA ASP A 5 4.19 -9.20 -24.71
C ASP A 5 3.02 -9.08 -25.70
N GLU A 6 3.19 -9.64 -26.89
CA GLU A 6 2.16 -9.63 -27.96
C GLU A 6 0.90 -10.45 -27.58
N GLU A 7 0.94 -11.23 -26.50
CA GLU A 7 -0.15 -12.08 -26.02
C GLU A 7 -1.01 -11.41 -24.92
N GLY A 8 -0.68 -10.17 -24.54
CA GLY A 8 -1.42 -9.39 -23.54
C GLY A 8 -1.01 -9.65 -22.09
N THR A 9 0.16 -10.25 -21.87
CA THR A 9 0.77 -10.43 -20.54
C THR A 9 1.70 -9.26 -20.25
N ALA A 10 1.60 -8.71 -19.03
CA ALA A 10 2.52 -7.69 -18.54
C ALA A 10 3.54 -8.31 -17.57
N VAL A 11 4.82 -8.08 -17.84
CA VAL A 11 5.95 -8.45 -16.97
C VAL A 11 6.41 -7.21 -16.22
N TYR A 12 6.42 -7.29 -14.90
CA TYR A 12 6.87 -6.21 -14.02
C TYR A 12 8.21 -6.57 -13.38
N ASP A 13 9.25 -5.82 -13.76
CA ASP A 13 10.59 -5.92 -13.18
C ASP A 13 10.76 -4.93 -12.04
N PHE A 14 11.40 -5.40 -10.98
CA PHE A 14 11.32 -4.87 -9.64
C PHE A 14 12.66 -4.87 -8.92
N GLU A 15 12.87 -3.92 -8.01
CA GLU A 15 14.15 -3.76 -7.33
C GLU A 15 14.36 -4.86 -6.26
N GLN A 16 15.60 -5.34 -6.15
CA GLN A 16 15.94 -6.33 -5.14
C GLN A 16 15.79 -5.75 -3.73
N THR A 17 15.05 -6.45 -2.86
CA THR A 17 14.90 -6.00 -1.47
C THR A 17 16.19 -6.08 -0.67
N PRO A 18 16.30 -5.27 0.40
CA PRO A 18 17.16 -5.59 1.52
C PRO A 18 16.84 -6.98 2.09
N LYS A 19 17.74 -7.50 2.94
CA LYS A 19 17.51 -8.78 3.62
C LYS A 19 16.32 -8.66 4.57
N ILE A 20 15.23 -9.34 4.26
CA ILE A 20 14.00 -9.41 5.07
C ILE A 20 13.60 -10.87 5.32
N SER A 21 12.79 -11.09 6.35
CA SER A 21 12.17 -12.39 6.59
C SER A 21 11.16 -12.72 5.50
N THR A 22 11.06 -13.99 5.11
CA THR A 22 10.18 -14.44 4.00
C THR A 22 8.71 -14.08 4.22
N TYR A 23 8.24 -14.03 5.47
CA TYR A 23 6.84 -13.70 5.79
C TYR A 23 6.46 -12.24 5.51
N LEU A 24 7.45 -11.34 5.37
CA LEU A 24 7.23 -9.91 5.11
C LEU A 24 7.03 -9.60 3.63
N TYR A 25 7.30 -10.57 2.76
CA TYR A 25 7.14 -10.43 1.31
C TYR A 25 5.66 -10.29 0.93
N ALA A 26 5.34 -9.38 0.02
CA ALA A 26 3.98 -9.14 -0.46
C ALA A 26 3.92 -8.82 -1.96
N ILE A 27 2.81 -9.23 -2.57
CA ILE A 27 2.43 -9.04 -3.98
C ILE A 27 0.93 -8.71 -3.95
N CYS A 28 0.51 -7.58 -4.53
CA CYS A 28 -0.91 -7.15 -4.56
C CYS A 28 -1.31 -6.45 -5.87
N ALA A 29 -2.42 -6.86 -6.55
CA ALA A 29 -3.28 -5.93 -7.35
C ALA A 29 -4.71 -6.13 -7.05
N GLY A 30 -5.47 -5.09 -7.33
CA GLY A 30 -6.46 -5.16 -8.39
C GLY A 30 -6.28 -4.00 -9.35
N ASP A 31 -7.36 -3.71 -10.06
CA ASP A 31 -7.57 -2.42 -10.70
C ASP A 31 -7.75 -1.32 -9.62
N TYR A 32 -6.63 -0.88 -9.05
CA TYR A 32 -6.59 0.11 -7.97
C TYR A 32 -6.63 1.53 -8.53
N ALA A 33 -7.36 2.40 -7.83
CA ALA A 33 -7.04 3.81 -7.83
C ALA A 33 -5.77 4.02 -6.98
N ILE A 34 -4.86 4.85 -7.47
CA ILE A 34 -3.63 5.21 -6.78
C ILE A 34 -3.73 6.67 -6.38
N VAL A 35 -3.43 6.96 -5.11
CA VAL A 35 -3.23 8.32 -4.60
C VAL A 35 -1.81 8.39 -4.06
N GLU A 36 -1.06 9.41 -4.47
CA GLU A 36 0.37 9.51 -4.17
C GLU A 36 0.65 10.79 -3.39
N ASP A 37 1.56 10.70 -2.43
CA ASP A 37 2.13 11.82 -1.70
C ASP A 37 3.65 11.81 -1.87
N TYR A 38 4.12 12.83 -2.59
CA TYR A 38 5.53 13.07 -2.84
C TYR A 38 5.98 14.30 -2.07
N ASP A 39 6.31 14.08 -0.81
CA ASP A 39 6.91 15.09 0.05
C ASP A 39 8.44 14.93 0.04
N PRO A 40 9.20 15.93 -0.46
CA PRO A 40 10.67 15.85 -0.52
C PRO A 40 11.36 15.65 0.84
N MET A 41 10.67 15.94 1.95
CA MET A 41 11.19 15.76 3.30
C MET A 41 10.94 14.35 3.86
N HIS A 42 10.04 13.58 3.25
CA HIS A 42 9.62 12.28 3.73
C HIS A 42 9.81 11.18 2.67
N TYR A 43 9.63 9.92 3.08
CA TYR A 43 9.64 8.80 2.15
C TYR A 43 8.40 8.88 1.24
N PRO A 44 8.51 8.59 -0.07
CA PRO A 44 7.37 8.52 -0.97
C PRO A 44 6.29 7.58 -0.44
N GLN A 45 5.05 8.05 -0.47
CA GLN A 45 3.90 7.29 0.00
C GLN A 45 2.84 7.16 -1.08
N ARG A 46 2.18 6.00 -1.11
CA ARG A 46 1.07 5.75 -2.03
C ARG A 46 -0.02 4.95 -1.35
N VAL A 47 -1.27 5.25 -1.68
CA VAL A 47 -2.43 4.48 -1.28
C VAL A 47 -3.03 3.82 -2.51
N PHE A 48 -3.22 2.50 -2.43
CA PHE A 48 -3.89 1.67 -3.43
C PHE A 48 -5.25 1.26 -2.87
N ILE A 49 -6.33 1.64 -3.55
CA ILE A 49 -7.69 1.40 -3.10
C ILE A 49 -8.60 1.08 -4.28
N ARG A 50 -9.65 0.26 -4.05
CA ARG A 50 -10.66 -0.01 -5.07
C ARG A 50 -11.25 1.31 -5.57
N LYS A 51 -11.39 1.47 -6.89
CA LYS A 51 -11.91 2.69 -7.51
C LYS A 51 -13.26 3.14 -6.92
N SER A 52 -14.13 2.19 -6.55
CA SER A 52 -15.44 2.45 -5.94
C SER A 52 -15.38 3.01 -4.52
N LEU A 53 -14.27 2.84 -3.81
CA LEU A 53 -14.05 3.31 -2.44
C LEU A 53 -13.12 4.52 -2.38
N LYS A 54 -12.69 5.04 -3.54
CA LYS A 54 -11.72 6.12 -3.61
C LYS A 54 -12.17 7.38 -2.83
N GLU A 55 -13.45 7.70 -2.82
CA GLU A 55 -13.96 8.89 -2.12
C GLU A 55 -14.21 8.65 -0.62
N ASN A 56 -14.03 7.42 -0.13
CA ASN A 56 -14.42 7.00 1.22
C ASN A 56 -13.23 6.90 2.18
N LEU A 57 -12.02 7.25 1.73
CA LEU A 57 -10.80 7.19 2.52
C LEU A 57 -10.23 8.59 2.73
N ASP A 58 -9.88 8.88 3.97
CA ASP A 58 -9.13 10.09 4.34
C ASP A 58 -7.63 9.85 4.09
N TYR A 59 -7.18 10.22 2.89
CA TYR A 59 -5.79 10.01 2.47
C TYR A 59 -4.80 10.88 3.24
N GLU A 60 -5.18 12.12 3.56
CA GLU A 60 -4.33 13.05 4.32
C GLU A 60 -4.02 12.47 5.69
N LEU A 61 -5.03 11.95 6.38
CA LEU A 61 -4.84 11.28 7.66
C LEU A 61 -3.88 10.08 7.56
N VAL A 62 -4.00 9.26 6.50
CA VAL A 62 -3.09 8.12 6.28
C VAL A 62 -1.65 8.60 6.12
N PHE A 63 -1.42 9.56 5.21
CA PHE A 63 -0.08 10.04 4.91
C PHE A 63 0.57 10.76 6.10
N ASP A 64 -0.16 11.64 6.78
CA ASP A 64 0.34 12.39 7.94
C ASP A 64 0.65 11.47 9.12
N THR A 65 -0.20 10.47 9.35
CA THR A 65 0.03 9.45 10.38
C THR A 65 1.31 8.69 10.09
N THR A 66 1.52 8.25 8.86
CA THR A 66 2.73 7.52 8.46
C THR A 66 3.99 8.38 8.61
N LYS A 67 3.98 9.64 8.14
CA LYS A 67 5.12 10.58 8.31
C LYS A 67 5.49 10.73 9.78
N THR A 68 4.52 11.09 10.60
CA THR A 68 4.69 11.32 12.03
C THR A 68 5.19 10.06 12.74
N THR A 69 4.67 8.90 12.35
CA THR A 69 5.05 7.60 12.92
C THR A 69 6.49 7.25 12.58
N ILE A 70 6.90 7.42 11.32
CA ILE A 70 8.28 7.15 10.88
C ILE A 70 9.24 8.08 11.60
N ASP A 71 8.95 9.38 11.67
CA ASP A 71 9.79 10.34 12.38
C ASP A 71 9.95 10.00 13.86
N LEU A 72 8.84 9.63 14.51
CA LEU A 72 8.84 9.19 15.90
C LEU A 72 9.73 7.96 16.11
N TYR A 73 9.56 6.91 15.30
CA TYR A 73 10.34 5.67 15.47
C TYR A 73 11.80 5.85 15.10
N GLN A 74 12.11 6.64 14.06
CA GLN A 74 13.49 6.95 13.72
C GLN A 74 14.21 7.66 14.87
N LYS A 75 13.55 8.63 15.50
CA LYS A 75 14.07 9.33 16.68
C LYS A 75 14.20 8.40 17.89
N THR A 76 13.20 7.56 18.13
CA THR A 76 13.13 6.67 19.30
C THR A 76 14.16 5.54 19.24
N VAL A 77 14.28 4.89 18.08
CA VAL A 77 15.18 3.75 17.86
C VAL A 77 16.59 4.22 17.51
N GLY A 78 16.74 5.47 17.04
CA GLY A 78 18.04 6.03 16.62
C GLY A 78 18.53 5.46 15.29
N GLN A 79 17.65 4.88 14.48
CA GLN A 79 17.95 4.33 13.17
C GLN A 79 16.99 4.89 12.13
N ARG A 80 17.50 5.20 10.93
CA ARG A 80 16.66 5.62 9.81
C ARG A 80 15.82 4.45 9.29
N TYR A 81 14.64 4.77 8.76
CA TYR A 81 13.81 3.80 8.06
C TYR A 81 14.62 3.24 6.87
N PRO A 82 14.79 1.91 6.78
CA PRO A 82 15.76 1.31 5.86
C PRO A 82 15.22 1.06 4.45
N PHE A 83 13.97 1.45 4.16
CA PHE A 83 13.31 1.18 2.88
C PHE A 83 13.02 2.48 2.12
N SER A 84 12.82 2.38 0.81
CA SER A 84 12.75 3.54 -0.10
C SER A 84 11.37 4.18 -0.19
N LYS A 85 10.30 3.48 0.18
CA LYS A 85 8.91 3.92 0.05
C LYS A 85 8.00 3.26 1.08
N VAL A 86 6.78 3.79 1.21
CA VAL A 86 5.69 3.17 1.99
C VAL A 86 4.43 3.13 1.14
N ASP A 87 4.07 1.94 0.65
CA ASP A 87 2.78 1.71 0.02
C ASP A 87 1.75 1.23 1.04
N HIS A 88 0.53 1.75 0.95
CA HIS A 88 -0.63 1.36 1.74
C HIS A 88 -1.67 0.72 0.81
N VAL A 89 -1.96 -0.56 0.99
CA VAL A 89 -2.86 -1.30 0.09
C VAL A 89 -4.14 -1.69 0.82
N MET A 90 -5.26 -1.18 0.35
CA MET A 90 -6.59 -1.49 0.85
C MET A 90 -7.10 -2.75 0.15
N CYS A 91 -7.05 -3.88 0.87
CA CYS A 91 -7.41 -5.19 0.36
C CYS A 91 -8.87 -5.54 0.69
N PRO A 92 -9.65 -6.02 -0.30
CA PRO A 92 -10.97 -6.59 -0.04
C PRO A 92 -10.86 -7.92 0.71
N ASP A 93 -11.81 -8.20 1.61
CA ASP A 93 -11.94 -9.48 2.33
C ASP A 93 -10.66 -9.98 3.05
N TYR A 94 -9.82 -9.05 3.49
CA TYR A 94 -8.61 -9.37 4.23
C TYR A 94 -8.96 -9.87 5.64
N LYS A 95 -8.65 -11.13 5.97
CA LYS A 95 -9.09 -11.74 7.25
C LYS A 95 -8.57 -11.01 8.50
N TYR A 96 -7.37 -10.44 8.40
CA TYR A 96 -6.73 -9.70 9.48
C TYR A 96 -7.04 -8.20 9.36
N GLY A 97 -6.78 -7.42 10.41
CA GLY A 97 -7.00 -5.97 10.36
C GLY A 97 -6.04 -5.27 9.39
N ALA A 98 -4.76 -5.59 9.51
CA ALA A 98 -3.66 -5.12 8.66
C ALA A 98 -2.51 -6.13 8.73
N MET A 99 -1.52 -6.01 7.85
CA MET A 99 -0.26 -6.77 7.88
C MET A 99 0.91 -5.87 7.49
N GLU A 100 2.00 -5.98 8.26
CA GLU A 100 3.17 -5.09 8.22
C GLU A 100 4.19 -5.42 7.11
N ASN A 101 3.73 -5.89 5.96
CA ASN A 101 4.60 -6.21 4.84
C ASN A 101 5.48 -4.99 4.47
N VAL A 102 6.78 -5.25 4.36
CA VAL A 102 7.79 -4.20 4.24
C VAL A 102 7.62 -3.43 2.94
N GLY A 103 7.49 -2.10 3.04
CA GLY A 103 7.29 -1.22 1.89
C GLY A 103 5.91 -1.32 1.25
N CYS A 104 5.03 -2.20 1.71
CA CYS A 104 3.69 -2.45 1.16
C CYS A 104 2.72 -2.94 2.24
N ILE A 105 2.34 -2.06 3.17
CA ILE A 105 1.45 -2.41 4.28
C ILE A 105 0.05 -2.68 3.73
N THR A 106 -0.52 -3.84 4.07
CA THR A 106 -1.87 -4.22 3.61
C THR A 106 -2.89 -4.02 4.72
N TYR A 107 -4.10 -3.65 4.34
CA TYR A 107 -5.19 -3.31 5.25
C TYR A 107 -6.49 -3.96 4.81
N ASN A 108 -7.32 -4.33 5.78
CA ASN A 108 -8.72 -4.65 5.49
C ASN A 108 -9.47 -3.35 5.19
N ASP A 109 -9.92 -3.21 3.95
CA ASP A 109 -10.60 -2.00 3.49
C ASP A 109 -11.94 -1.75 4.21
N ALA A 110 -12.64 -2.80 4.67
CA ALA A 110 -13.85 -2.69 5.46
C ALA A 110 -13.61 -2.18 6.90
N ARG A 111 -12.37 -2.21 7.39
CA ARG A 111 -12.00 -1.68 8.73
C ARG A 111 -11.40 -0.29 8.66
N ILE A 112 -10.70 0.06 7.57
CA ILE A 112 -10.06 1.35 7.39
C ILE A 112 -10.94 2.38 6.65
N CYS A 113 -11.75 1.98 5.68
CA CYS A 113 -12.55 2.92 4.87
C CYS A 113 -13.86 3.35 5.56
N LEU A 114 -13.95 3.26 6.89
CA LEU A 114 -15.16 3.65 7.64
C LEU A 114 -15.13 5.13 8.00
N SER A 115 -15.10 6.00 6.99
CA SER A 115 -15.45 7.41 7.14
C SER A 115 -16.43 7.82 6.05
N LYS A 116 -17.64 8.18 6.49
CA LYS A 116 -18.81 8.64 5.72
C LYS A 116 -19.56 7.55 4.92
N ASN A 117 -20.42 6.83 5.64
CA ASN A 117 -21.64 6.15 5.16
C ASN A 117 -21.56 5.45 3.80
N LEU A 118 -21.40 4.12 3.74
CA LEU A 118 -22.01 3.34 2.65
C LEU A 118 -22.08 1.82 2.89
N SER A 119 -23.13 1.26 2.30
CA SER A 119 -23.53 -0.14 2.17
C SER A 119 -22.53 -0.99 1.38
N LYS A 120 -22.46 -2.29 1.74
CA LYS A 120 -21.50 -3.31 1.26
C LYS A 120 -21.23 -3.26 -0.27
N PRO A 121 -19.96 -3.26 -0.72
CA PRO A 121 -19.64 -3.42 -2.13
C PRO A 121 -19.41 -4.89 -2.53
N ILE A 122 -19.74 -5.18 -3.78
CA ILE A 122 -19.65 -6.45 -4.51
C ILE A 122 -18.17 -6.78 -4.85
N LEU A 123 -17.81 -8.07 -4.81
CA LEU A 123 -16.48 -8.61 -5.13
C LEU A 123 -16.12 -8.43 -6.62
N THR A 124 -14.89 -7.99 -6.88
CA THR A 124 -14.24 -8.10 -8.20
C THR A 124 -12.75 -8.41 -8.00
N TRP A 125 -12.21 -9.31 -8.84
CA TRP A 125 -10.92 -10.02 -8.79
C TRP A 125 -9.64 -9.16 -8.61
N LEU A 126 -8.55 -9.80 -8.12
CA LEU A 126 -7.33 -9.20 -7.52
C LEU A 126 -6.02 -9.92 -8.01
N VAL A 127 -5.14 -9.34 -8.86
CA VAL A 127 -3.73 -9.80 -9.17
C VAL A 127 -2.75 -8.68 -9.64
N VAL A 128 -1.71 -8.27 -8.88
CA VAL A 128 -0.54 -7.35 -9.24
C VAL A 128 0.57 -7.79 -8.34
N VAL A 129 1.74 -7.60 -8.90
CA VAL A 129 3.04 -7.84 -8.36
C VAL A 129 3.60 -6.47 -7.98
N ILE A 130 4.12 -6.30 -6.77
CA ILE A 130 4.91 -5.11 -6.41
C ILE A 130 6.24 -5.63 -5.85
N GLN A 131 7.32 -5.36 -6.58
CA GLN A 131 8.52 -4.74 -6.01
C GLN A 131 8.94 -3.59 -6.91
#